data_AF-A0A446D150-F1
#
_entry.id   AF-A0A446D150-F1
#
_cell.length_a   1.000
_cell.length_b   1.000
_cell.length_c   1.000
_cell.angle_alpha   90.00
_cell.angle_beta   90.00
_cell.angle_gamma   90.00
#
_symmetry.space_group_name_H-M   'P 1'
#
loop_
_entity.id
_entity.type
_entity.pdbx_description
1 polymer ?
#
loop_
_entity_poly.entity_id
_entity_poly.type
_entity_poly.pdbx_seq_one_letter_code
_entity_poly.pdbx_strand_id
1 'polypeptide(L)'
;MSSSNANASLSALIPASHQLASRRSVAVDGESAELTRYERKDGRNAGLEGEHFSTVVAADGTLKGFANISQDLVGKPLPSRERTEAIARDYLQSHAPELLPRMQISWIEPHDEPIRVYRDGRSETVTVTGMKVKARNLADGRWFWVIVGGDERPMIFERDIVWVTFPGHRKTEKWLHDSWLKAQSAYAAV
;
A
#
# COMPACT_ATOMS: atom_id res chain seq x y z
N MET A 1 -7.00 -3.32 25.86
CA MET A 1 -5.60 -3.81 25.81
C MET A 1 -5.18 -4.30 24.42
N SER A 2 -5.80 -3.83 23.32
CA SER A 2 -5.61 -4.44 21.99
C SER A 2 -4.63 -3.72 21.05
N SER A 3 -4.08 -2.58 21.46
CA SER A 3 -3.22 -1.76 20.59
C SER A 3 -1.78 -2.26 20.44
N SER A 4 -1.32 -3.21 21.28
CA SER A 4 0.07 -3.70 21.22
C SER A 4 0.31 -4.73 20.11
N ASN A 5 -0.68 -5.57 19.79
CA ASN A 5 -0.50 -6.68 18.84
C ASN A 5 -0.55 -6.23 17.38
N ALA A 6 -1.41 -5.25 17.03
CA ALA A 6 -1.47 -4.71 15.67
C ALA A 6 -0.16 -3.96 15.30
N ASN A 7 0.40 -3.21 16.25
CA ASN A 7 1.66 -2.48 16.05
C ASN A 7 2.86 -3.43 15.90
N ALA A 8 2.90 -4.52 16.68
CA ALA A 8 3.95 -5.54 16.56
C ALA A 8 3.92 -6.24 15.18
N SER A 9 2.73 -6.56 14.65
CA SER A 9 2.57 -7.20 13.34
C SER A 9 3.04 -6.32 12.19
N LEU A 10 2.72 -5.02 12.23
CA LEU A 10 3.16 -4.05 11.21
C LEU A 10 4.67 -3.83 11.20
N SER A 11 5.30 -3.80 12.37
CA SER A 11 6.75 -3.62 12.47
C SER A 11 7.54 -4.74 11.77
N ALA A 12 6.98 -5.95 11.70
CA ALA A 12 7.58 -7.09 11.00
C ALA A 12 7.56 -6.94 9.47
N LEU A 13 6.70 -6.06 8.92
CA LEU A 13 6.64 -5.77 7.49
C LEU A 13 7.65 -4.69 7.06
N ILE A 14 8.14 -3.88 7.99
CA ILE A 14 9.13 -2.83 7.70
C ILE A 14 10.46 -3.52 7.36
N PRO A 15 11.04 -3.31 6.17
CA PRO A 15 12.31 -3.93 5.85
C PRO A 15 13.42 -3.39 6.77
N ALA A 16 14.28 -4.26 7.30
CA ALA A 16 15.35 -3.89 8.24
C ALA A 16 16.36 -2.87 7.67
N SER A 17 16.43 -2.76 6.34
CA SER A 17 17.23 -1.77 5.61
C SER A 17 16.64 -0.36 5.64
N HIS A 18 15.42 -0.17 6.16
CA HIS A 18 14.73 1.11 6.17
C HIS A 18 14.80 1.81 7.54
N GLN A 19 14.63 3.13 7.52
CA GLN A 19 14.51 4.00 8.68
C GLN A 19 13.34 4.97 8.50
N LEU A 20 12.77 5.45 9.60
CA LEU A 20 11.67 6.43 9.55
C LEU A 20 12.15 7.72 8.89
N ALA A 21 11.50 8.11 7.80
CA ALA A 21 11.80 9.33 7.04
C ALA A 21 10.79 10.44 7.34
N SER A 22 9.51 10.10 7.50
CA SER A 22 8.49 11.08 7.91
C SER A 22 7.30 10.46 8.61
N ARG A 23 6.63 11.28 9.43
CA ARG A 23 5.37 11.00 10.11
C ARG A 23 4.48 12.23 10.00
N ARG A 24 3.23 12.06 9.58
CA ARG A 24 2.28 13.17 9.37
C ARG A 24 0.88 12.76 9.81
N SER A 25 0.18 13.65 10.50
CA SER A 25 -1.27 13.53 10.70
C SER A 25 -1.97 13.85 9.38
N VAL A 26 -2.92 12.99 9.00
CA VAL A 26 -3.71 13.09 7.77
C VAL A 26 -5.17 12.77 8.06
N ALA A 27 -6.06 13.03 7.10
CA ALA A 27 -7.46 12.61 7.17
C ALA A 27 -7.75 11.62 6.05
N VAL A 28 -8.45 10.53 6.36
CA VAL A 28 -8.92 9.52 5.38
C VAL A 28 -10.44 9.47 5.48
N ASP A 29 -11.14 9.86 4.42
CA ASP A 29 -12.60 9.96 4.40
C ASP A 29 -13.17 10.74 5.62
N GLY A 30 -12.44 11.77 6.08
CA GLY A 30 -12.80 12.61 7.24
C GLY A 30 -12.38 12.06 8.61
N GLU A 31 -11.82 10.86 8.67
CA GLU A 31 -11.30 10.24 9.91
C GLU A 31 -9.81 10.59 10.11
N SER A 32 -9.40 10.89 11.35
CA SER A 32 -8.00 11.14 11.67
C SER A 32 -7.15 9.89 11.52
N ALA A 33 -6.01 10.02 10.84
CA ALA A 33 -5.04 8.96 10.63
C ALA A 33 -3.60 9.49 10.68
N GLU A 34 -2.65 8.57 10.75
CA GLU A 34 -1.22 8.84 10.67
C GLU A 34 -0.66 8.19 9.40
N LEU A 35 -0.01 9.01 8.56
CA LEU A 35 0.85 8.56 7.47
C LEU A 35 2.28 8.48 7.99
N THR A 36 2.89 7.30 7.92
CA THR A 36 4.33 7.14 8.15
C THR A 36 5.01 6.66 6.88
N ARG A 37 6.22 7.15 6.64
CA ARG A 37 7.10 6.74 5.54
C ARG A 37 8.45 6.34 6.10
N TYR A 38 8.92 5.19 5.66
CA TYR A 38 10.25 4.68 5.88
C TYR A 38 10.97 4.60 4.53
N GLU A 39 12.24 4.96 4.52
CA GLU A 39 13.10 4.94 3.34
C GLU A 39 14.38 4.18 3.66
N ARG A 40 15.10 3.74 2.63
CA ARG A 40 16.34 3.00 2.83
C ARG A 40 17.38 3.85 3.58
N LYS A 41 18.08 3.23 4.52
CA LYS A 41 19.17 3.85 5.31
C LYS A 41 20.33 4.34 4.44
N ASP A 42 20.55 3.69 3.30
CA ASP A 42 21.60 4.04 2.34
C ASP A 42 21.18 5.17 1.36
N GLY A 43 19.96 5.70 1.48
CA GLY A 43 19.44 6.76 0.62
C GLY A 43 19.15 6.33 -0.82
N ARG A 44 19.31 5.05 -1.16
CA ARG A 44 19.04 4.53 -2.51
C ARG A 44 17.58 4.78 -2.88
N ASN A 45 17.38 5.45 -4.02
CA ASN A 45 16.07 5.77 -4.58
C ASN A 45 15.10 6.36 -3.55
N ALA A 46 15.59 7.22 -2.65
CA ALA A 46 14.78 7.84 -1.62
C ALA A 46 13.86 8.97 -2.16
N GLY A 47 12.94 9.43 -1.31
CA GLY A 47 11.97 10.47 -1.66
C GLY A 47 10.78 9.97 -2.47
N LEU A 48 9.90 10.90 -2.86
CA LEU A 48 8.68 10.58 -3.61
C LEU A 48 8.99 9.93 -4.97
N GLU A 49 8.14 8.97 -5.33
CA GLU A 49 8.21 8.01 -6.44
C GLU A 49 9.36 7.00 -6.33
N GLY A 50 10.16 7.09 -5.27
CA GLY A 50 11.25 6.17 -4.99
C GLY A 50 10.82 4.92 -4.23
N GLU A 51 11.81 4.15 -3.79
CA GLU A 51 11.62 3.00 -2.92
C GLU A 51 11.25 3.43 -1.51
N HIS A 52 10.27 2.76 -0.91
CA HIS A 52 9.80 3.11 0.41
C HIS A 52 8.93 2.00 1.02
N PHE A 53 8.79 2.08 2.34
CA PHE A 53 7.71 1.43 3.07
C PHE A 53 6.84 2.52 3.72
N SER A 54 5.56 2.60 3.38
CA SER A 54 4.62 3.57 3.94
C SER A 54 3.41 2.89 4.54
N THR A 55 2.84 3.47 5.60
CA THR A 55 1.58 3.00 6.19
C THR A 55 0.63 4.16 6.45
N VAL A 56 -0.66 3.87 6.40
CA VAL A 56 -1.71 4.73 6.92
C VAL A 56 -2.46 3.99 8.01
N VAL A 57 -2.44 4.53 9.23
CA VAL A 57 -3.07 3.92 10.41
C VAL A 57 -4.06 4.91 11.00
N ALA A 58 -5.32 4.50 11.16
CA ALA A 58 -6.35 5.33 11.78
C ALA A 58 -6.10 5.51 13.28
N ALA A 59 -6.72 6.52 13.88
CA ALA A 59 -6.54 6.84 15.31
C ALA A 59 -6.91 5.69 16.27
N ASP A 60 -7.80 4.79 15.86
CA ASP A 60 -8.18 3.58 16.60
C ASP A 60 -7.18 2.42 16.48
N GLY A 61 -6.12 2.60 15.69
CA GLY A 61 -5.10 1.59 15.40
C GLY A 61 -5.39 0.75 14.16
N THR A 62 -6.50 0.97 13.45
CA THR A 62 -6.84 0.22 12.23
C THR A 62 -5.85 0.55 11.12
N LEU A 63 -5.25 -0.49 10.53
CA LEU A 63 -4.44 -0.34 9.32
C LEU A 63 -5.35 -0.04 8.11
N LYS A 64 -5.31 1.19 7.61
CA LYS A 64 -6.03 1.61 6.40
C LYS A 64 -5.29 1.20 5.12
N GLY A 65 -3.96 1.07 5.20
CA GLY A 65 -3.17 0.49 4.13
C GLY A 65 -1.66 0.56 4.38
N PHE A 66 -0.91 -0.12 3.53
CA PHE A 66 0.54 0.03 3.43
C PHE A 66 1.01 -0.11 1.97
N ALA A 67 2.20 0.40 1.69
CA ALA A 67 2.92 0.17 0.44
C ALA A 67 4.38 -0.15 0.75
N ASN A 68 4.90 -1.22 0.17
CA ASN A 68 6.29 -1.66 0.22
C ASN A 68 6.82 -1.73 -1.21
N ILE A 69 7.45 -0.65 -1.64
CA ILE A 69 7.88 -0.43 -3.02
C ILE A 69 9.40 -0.58 -3.07
N SER A 70 9.87 -1.53 -3.86
CA SER A 70 11.29 -1.86 -4.00
C SER A 70 11.65 -2.15 -5.45
N GLN A 71 12.81 -1.64 -5.92
CA GLN A 71 13.30 -2.01 -7.25
C GLN A 71 13.68 -3.49 -7.32
N ASP A 72 13.90 -4.14 -6.17
CA ASP A 72 14.26 -5.55 -6.09
C ASP A 72 13.10 -6.47 -6.54
N LEU A 73 11.92 -5.90 -6.81
CA LEU A 73 10.75 -6.60 -7.37
C LEU A 73 10.64 -6.50 -8.90
N VAL A 74 11.40 -5.60 -9.54
CA VAL A 74 11.34 -5.36 -10.99
C VAL A 74 11.69 -6.64 -11.75
N GLY A 75 10.83 -7.02 -12.70
CA GLY A 75 11.05 -8.17 -13.59
C GLY A 75 10.94 -9.54 -12.92
N LYS A 76 10.55 -9.62 -11.64
CA LYS A 76 10.32 -10.91 -10.99
C LYS A 76 9.07 -11.61 -11.54
N PRO A 77 9.09 -12.95 -11.66
CA PRO A 77 7.91 -13.69 -12.06
C PRO A 77 6.79 -13.50 -11.02
N LEU A 78 5.56 -13.27 -11.50
CA LEU A 78 4.41 -13.11 -10.63
C LEU A 78 3.90 -14.48 -10.14
N PRO A 79 3.37 -14.57 -8.91
CA PRO A 79 2.67 -15.76 -8.45
C PRO A 79 1.42 -16.04 -9.30
N SER A 80 0.96 -17.29 -9.31
CA SER A 80 -0.32 -17.65 -9.94
C SER A 80 -1.49 -16.95 -9.25
N ARG A 81 -2.68 -16.94 -9.88
CA ARG A 81 -3.90 -16.38 -9.28
C ARG A 81 -4.23 -17.05 -7.95
N GLU A 82 -4.15 -18.37 -7.90
CA GLU A 82 -4.45 -19.19 -6.72
C GLU A 82 -3.43 -18.93 -5.60
N ARG A 83 -2.15 -18.85 -5.95
CA ARG A 83 -1.08 -18.55 -5.00
C ARG A 83 -1.21 -17.14 -4.43
N THR A 84 -1.54 -16.18 -5.28
CA THR A 84 -1.80 -14.78 -4.90
C THR A 84 -2.97 -14.70 -3.92
N GLU A 85 -4.08 -15.39 -4.20
CA GLU A 85 -5.24 -15.42 -3.31
C GLU A 85 -4.87 -16.00 -1.94
N ALA A 86 -4.13 -17.10 -1.90
CA ALA A 86 -3.69 -17.72 -0.64
C ALA A 86 -2.87 -16.73 0.21
N ILE A 87 -1.85 -16.09 -0.38
CA ILE A 87 -1.02 -15.10 0.30
C ILE A 87 -1.85 -13.90 0.79
N ALA A 88 -2.78 -13.42 -0.04
CA ALA A 88 -3.67 -12.32 0.34
C ALA A 88 -4.55 -12.70 1.55
N ARG A 89 -5.10 -13.92 1.56
CA ARG A 89 -5.93 -14.41 2.69
C ARG A 89 -5.11 -14.56 3.97
N ASP A 90 -3.90 -15.10 3.89
CA ASP A 90 -3.01 -15.24 5.04
C ASP A 90 -2.62 -13.87 5.64
N TYR A 91 -2.34 -12.89 4.77
CA TYR A 91 -2.10 -11.52 5.18
C TYR A 91 -3.31 -10.92 5.89
N LEU A 92 -4.50 -11.04 5.29
CA LEU A 92 -5.75 -10.52 5.86
C LEU A 92 -6.08 -11.20 7.19
N GLN A 93 -5.85 -12.51 7.32
CA GLN A 93 -6.08 -13.23 8.57
C GLN A 93 -5.27 -12.66 9.74
N SER A 94 -4.10 -12.10 9.45
CA SER A 94 -3.20 -11.54 10.46
C SER A 94 -3.45 -10.04 10.73
N HIS A 95 -3.86 -9.28 9.71
CA HIS A 95 -3.88 -7.80 9.78
C HIS A 95 -5.28 -7.16 9.64
N ALA A 96 -6.24 -7.86 9.06
CA ALA A 96 -7.61 -7.42 8.86
C ALA A 96 -8.59 -8.62 8.79
N PRO A 97 -8.61 -9.49 9.81
CA PRO A 97 -9.35 -10.75 9.75
C PRO A 97 -10.85 -10.55 9.56
N GLU A 98 -11.39 -9.43 9.99
CA GLU A 98 -12.80 -9.06 9.85
C GLU A 98 -13.23 -8.84 8.39
N LEU A 99 -12.29 -8.64 7.46
CA LEU A 99 -12.61 -8.55 6.03
C LEU A 99 -12.91 -9.92 5.40
N LEU A 100 -12.36 -11.01 5.93
CA LEU A 100 -12.44 -12.35 5.32
C LEU A 100 -13.87 -12.91 5.23
N PRO A 101 -14.72 -12.86 6.29
CA PRO A 101 -16.06 -13.45 6.23
C PRO A 101 -17.00 -12.78 5.24
N ARG A 102 -16.70 -11.53 4.84
CA ARG A 102 -17.51 -10.71 3.95
C ARG A 102 -16.76 -10.35 2.67
N MET A 103 -15.66 -11.04 2.37
CA MET A 103 -14.88 -10.82 1.16
C MET A 103 -15.55 -11.44 -0.06
N GLN A 104 -15.84 -10.60 -1.06
CA GLN A 104 -16.17 -11.06 -2.41
C GLN A 104 -15.06 -10.62 -3.37
N ILE A 105 -14.28 -11.59 -3.87
CA ILE A 105 -13.25 -11.32 -4.87
C ILE A 105 -13.93 -10.91 -6.19
N SER A 106 -13.48 -9.79 -6.76
CA SER A 106 -13.93 -9.32 -8.06
C SER A 106 -13.01 -9.80 -9.18
N TRP A 107 -11.70 -9.71 -9.00
CA TRP A 107 -10.71 -10.20 -9.95
C TRP A 107 -9.31 -10.30 -9.32
N ILE A 108 -8.44 -11.06 -9.98
CA ILE A 108 -7.03 -11.20 -9.63
C ILE A 108 -6.19 -11.02 -10.90
N GLU A 109 -5.47 -9.90 -11.01
CA GLU A 109 -4.76 -9.49 -12.23
C GLU A 109 -3.46 -8.74 -11.93
N PRO A 110 -2.49 -8.70 -12.86
CA PRO A 110 -1.29 -7.89 -12.71
C PRO A 110 -1.62 -6.40 -12.53
N HIS A 111 -0.83 -5.72 -11.70
CA HIS A 111 -0.95 -4.30 -11.42
C HIS A 111 0.45 -3.68 -11.38
N ASP A 112 0.61 -2.63 -12.17
CA ASP A 112 1.88 -1.91 -12.34
C ASP A 112 1.94 -0.68 -11.45
N GLU A 113 3.11 -0.46 -10.85
CA GLU A 113 3.46 0.76 -10.12
C GLU A 113 4.78 1.32 -10.70
N PRO A 114 4.77 2.54 -11.27
CA PRO A 114 5.97 3.17 -11.75
C PRO A 114 6.79 3.69 -10.57
N ILE A 115 8.10 3.44 -10.60
CA ILE A 115 9.04 3.94 -9.60
C ILE A 115 10.22 4.61 -10.29
N ARG A 116 10.77 5.61 -9.62
CA ARG A 116 11.96 6.32 -10.04
C ARG A 116 13.19 5.69 -9.41
N VAL A 117 14.12 5.23 -10.23
CA VAL A 117 15.41 4.68 -9.78
C VAL A 117 16.55 5.51 -10.35
N TYR A 118 17.65 5.60 -9.61
CA TYR A 118 18.85 6.30 -9.99
C TYR A 118 19.96 5.29 -10.33
N ARG A 119 20.43 5.30 -11.57
CA ARG A 119 21.51 4.43 -12.07
C ARG A 119 22.47 5.25 -12.92
N ASP A 120 23.77 5.03 -12.72
CA ASP A 120 24.84 5.66 -13.50
C ASP A 120 24.71 7.18 -13.66
N GLY A 121 24.33 7.87 -12.59
CA GLY A 121 24.17 9.32 -12.60
C GLY A 121 22.87 9.83 -13.23
N ARG A 122 21.97 8.94 -13.64
CA ARG A 122 20.71 9.27 -14.32
C ARG A 122 19.51 8.71 -13.57
N SER A 123 18.42 9.46 -13.62
CA SER A 123 17.12 9.00 -13.14
C SER A 123 16.39 8.30 -14.28
N GLU A 124 15.87 7.11 -14.03
CA GLU A 124 15.00 6.36 -14.94
C GLU A 124 13.71 5.94 -14.23
N THR A 125 12.63 5.78 -14.99
CA THR A 125 11.38 5.21 -14.48
C THR A 125 11.34 3.74 -14.85
N VAL A 126 11.18 2.88 -13.86
CA VAL A 126 10.99 1.43 -14.04
C VAL A 126 9.65 1.01 -13.47
N THR A 127 9.11 -0.11 -13.95
CA THR A 127 7.83 -0.63 -13.49
C THR A 127 8.04 -1.77 -12.49
N VAL A 128 7.42 -1.65 -11.32
CA VAL A 128 7.23 -2.76 -10.39
C VAL A 128 5.85 -3.34 -10.64
N THR A 129 5.77 -4.63 -10.93
CA THR A 129 4.49 -5.33 -11.14
C THR A 129 4.22 -6.27 -9.97
N GLY A 130 2.98 -6.27 -9.49
CA GLY A 130 2.47 -7.26 -8.55
C GLY A 130 1.16 -7.87 -9.03
N MET A 131 0.71 -8.94 -8.39
CA MET A 131 -0.58 -9.58 -8.66
C MET A 131 -1.62 -9.08 -7.66
N LYS A 132 -2.65 -8.40 -8.13
CA LYS A 132 -3.64 -7.70 -7.32
C LYS A 132 -4.91 -8.52 -7.15
N VAL A 133 -5.25 -8.86 -5.91
CA VAL A 133 -6.57 -9.36 -5.51
C VAL A 133 -7.44 -8.15 -5.17
N LYS A 134 -8.39 -7.83 -6.04
CA LYS A 134 -9.39 -6.79 -5.75
C LYS A 134 -10.66 -7.44 -5.23
N ALA A 135 -11.13 -6.98 -4.07
CA ALA A 135 -12.31 -7.51 -3.44
C ALA A 135 -13.24 -6.41 -2.92
N ARG A 136 -14.51 -6.77 -2.79
CA ARG A 136 -15.54 -5.95 -2.18
C ARG A 136 -15.86 -6.50 -0.80
N ASN A 137 -15.96 -5.62 0.18
CA ASN A 137 -16.48 -5.94 1.50
C ASN A 137 -18.01 -5.92 1.42
N LEU A 138 -18.67 -7.07 1.62
CA LEU A 138 -20.12 -7.19 1.57
C LEU A 138 -20.82 -6.55 2.77
N ALA A 139 -20.10 -6.20 3.85
CA ALA A 139 -20.69 -5.55 5.02
C ALA A 139 -21.09 -4.09 4.75
N ASP A 140 -20.28 -3.37 3.98
CA ASP A 140 -20.42 -1.93 3.75
C ASP A 140 -20.35 -1.53 2.26
N GLY A 141 -20.09 -2.50 1.38
CA GLY A 141 -19.95 -2.31 -0.06
C GLY A 141 -18.65 -1.64 -0.50
N ARG A 142 -17.71 -1.36 0.40
CA ARG A 142 -16.43 -0.69 0.12
C ARG A 142 -15.44 -1.65 -0.55
N TRP A 143 -14.47 -1.10 -1.26
CA TRP A 143 -13.43 -1.85 -1.92
C TRP A 143 -12.20 -1.99 -1.04
N PHE A 144 -11.50 -3.11 -1.20
CA PHE A 144 -10.17 -3.32 -0.66
C PHE A 144 -9.36 -4.19 -1.62
N TRP A 145 -8.05 -4.18 -1.46
CA TRP A 145 -7.17 -5.05 -2.24
C TRP A 145 -5.88 -5.36 -1.52
N VAL A 146 -5.31 -6.50 -1.86
CA VAL A 146 -3.92 -6.87 -1.57
C VAL A 146 -3.22 -7.06 -2.92
N ILE A 147 -2.03 -6.50 -3.07
CA ILE A 147 -1.14 -6.72 -4.21
C ILE A 147 0.05 -7.52 -3.69
N VAL A 148 0.35 -8.63 -4.34
CA VAL A 148 1.44 -9.54 -3.99
C VAL A 148 2.58 -9.38 -5.00
N GLY A 149 3.79 -9.12 -4.52
CA GLY A 149 4.97 -9.00 -5.38
C GLY A 149 5.45 -10.36 -5.89
N GLY A 150 6.38 -10.34 -6.86
CA GLY A 150 7.04 -11.55 -7.37
C GLY A 150 7.97 -12.25 -6.36
N ASP A 151 8.14 -11.68 -5.16
CA ASP A 151 8.80 -12.31 -4.01
C ASP A 151 7.82 -13.07 -3.09
N GLU A 152 6.57 -13.26 -3.54
CA GLU A 152 5.48 -13.89 -2.81
C GLU A 152 5.12 -13.19 -1.49
N ARG A 153 5.34 -11.86 -1.41
CA ARG A 153 4.97 -11.07 -0.23
C ARG A 153 3.95 -9.99 -0.58
N PRO A 154 3.05 -9.64 0.35
CA PRO A 154 2.21 -8.45 0.21
C PRO A 154 3.08 -7.21 -0.01
N MET A 155 2.91 -6.55 -1.16
CA MET A 155 3.58 -5.29 -1.48
C MET A 155 2.67 -4.08 -1.24
N ILE A 156 1.36 -4.20 -1.46
CA ILE A 156 0.41 -3.11 -1.21
C ILE A 156 -0.85 -3.69 -0.59
N PHE A 157 -1.40 -3.01 0.41
CA PHE A 157 -2.75 -3.23 0.93
C PHE A 157 -3.47 -1.90 1.07
N GLU A 158 -4.72 -1.84 0.64
CA GLU A 158 -5.60 -0.70 0.91
C GLU A 158 -7.02 -1.20 1.18
N ARG A 159 -7.75 -0.53 2.08
CA ARG A 159 -9.14 -0.86 2.45
C ARG A 159 -10.03 0.36 2.58
N ASP A 160 -11.32 0.11 2.79
CA ASP A 160 -12.37 1.09 3.02
C ASP A 160 -12.58 2.06 1.85
N ILE A 161 -12.27 1.63 0.63
CA ILE A 161 -12.16 2.52 -0.52
C ILE A 161 -13.54 2.74 -1.15
N VAL A 162 -13.95 3.99 -1.17
CA VAL A 162 -15.18 4.45 -1.80
C VAL A 162 -14.91 4.82 -3.25
N TRP A 163 -15.68 4.22 -4.15
CA TRP A 163 -15.73 4.58 -5.57
C TRP A 163 -17.04 5.30 -5.86
N VAL A 164 -16.96 6.47 -6.49
CA VAL A 164 -18.13 7.16 -7.04
C VAL A 164 -18.42 6.55 -8.40
N THR A 165 -19.64 6.06 -8.60
CA THR A 165 -20.05 5.41 -9.85
C THR A 165 -20.22 6.41 -11.00
N PHE A 166 -20.56 7.67 -10.70
CA PHE A 166 -20.66 8.72 -11.71
C PHE A 166 -20.31 10.12 -11.16
N PRO A 167 -19.31 10.83 -11.73
CA PRO A 167 -18.32 10.34 -12.69
C PRO A 167 -17.45 9.23 -12.06
N GLY A 168 -17.01 8.24 -12.83
CA GLY A 168 -16.30 7.06 -12.33
C GLY A 168 -14.91 7.37 -11.77
N HIS A 169 -14.80 7.63 -10.46
CA HIS A 169 -13.51 7.91 -9.81
C HIS A 169 -13.49 7.43 -8.36
N ARG A 170 -12.28 7.23 -7.83
CA ARG A 170 -12.06 6.97 -6.41
C ARG A 170 -12.30 8.28 -5.63
N LYS A 171 -13.15 8.20 -4.60
CA LYS A 171 -13.39 9.31 -3.65
C LYS A 171 -12.32 9.33 -2.56
N THR A 172 -12.03 8.18 -1.97
CA THR A 172 -11.06 8.04 -0.87
C THR A 172 -9.69 8.54 -1.28
N GLU A 173 -9.03 9.28 -0.40
CA GLU A 173 -7.70 9.83 -0.62
C GLU A 173 -6.67 8.74 -0.93
N LYS A 174 -5.63 9.10 -1.69
CA LYS A 174 -4.58 8.18 -2.15
C LYS A 174 -3.26 8.45 -1.41
N TRP A 175 -3.29 8.45 -0.08
CA TRP A 175 -2.12 8.78 0.76
C TRP A 175 -0.89 7.89 0.55
N LEU A 176 -1.08 6.69 -0.01
CA LEU A 176 0.01 5.75 -0.36
C LEU A 176 0.50 5.89 -1.81
N HIS A 177 -0.03 6.85 -2.57
CA HIS A 177 0.32 7.08 -3.97
C HIS A 177 1.16 8.35 -4.08
N ASP A 178 2.46 8.19 -4.34
CA ASP A 178 3.40 9.32 -4.34
C ASP A 178 3.04 10.41 -5.38
N SER A 179 2.44 10.04 -6.51
CA SER A 179 1.94 11.01 -7.52
C SER A 179 0.85 11.92 -6.95
N TRP A 180 -0.02 11.40 -6.09
CA TRP A 180 -1.06 12.17 -5.42
C TRP A 180 -0.45 13.06 -4.32
N LEU A 181 0.53 12.55 -3.56
CA LEU A 181 1.26 13.36 -2.55
C LEU A 181 2.02 14.53 -3.18
N LYS A 182 2.63 14.33 -4.36
CA LYS A 182 3.26 15.41 -5.12
C LYS A 182 2.28 16.48 -5.53
N ALA A 183 1.13 16.10 -6.07
CA ALA A 183 0.08 17.05 -6.45
C ALA A 183 -0.40 17.88 -5.24
N GLN A 184 -0.67 17.24 -4.11
CA GLN A 184 -1.07 17.94 -2.88
C GLN A 184 0.00 18.91 -2.37
N SER A 185 1.26 18.50 -2.41
CA SER A 185 2.38 19.37 -1.98
C SER A 185 2.53 20.59 -2.89
N ALA A 186 2.27 20.43 -4.20
CA ALA A 186 2.25 21.55 -5.14
C ALA A 186 1.08 22.50 -4.87
N TYR A 187 -0.12 21.98 -4.56
CA TYR A 187 -1.27 22.81 -4.19
C TYR A 187 -1.10 23.56 -2.87
N ALA A 188 -0.40 22.98 -1.89
CA ALA A 188 -0.15 23.62 -0.60
C ALA A 188 0.93 24.71 -0.63
N ALA A 189 1.68 24.83 -1.74
CA ALA A 189 2.74 25.81 -1.93
C ALA A 189 2.31 27.08 -2.68
N VAL A 190 1.01 27.19 -3.01
CA VAL A 190 0.37 28.34 -3.68
C VAL A 190 -0.53 29.07 -2.69
#